data_AF-N9E878-F1
#
_entry.id   AF-N9E878-F1
#
_cell.length_a   1.000
_cell.length_b   1.000
_cell.length_c   1.000
_cell.angle_alpha   90.00
_cell.angle_beta   90.00
_cell.angle_gamma   90.00
#
_symmetry.space_group_name_H-M   'P 1'
#
loop_
_entity.id
_entity.type
_entity.pdbx_description
1 polymer ?
#
loop_
_entity_poly.entity_id
_entity_poly.type
_entity_poly.pdbx_seq_one_letter_code
_entity_poly.pdbx_strand_id
1 'polypeptide(L)'
;MIIEEVNQELKAEIEVFKAEAMKTHIVACWANSYTNSDPFAYAVNNENEIFWMKTQAHQLWQFWQSAKANVIPKDFVLVKIKDIREVISNASDAMCDEKTSTVYNETGKPSTWFDHYTAAESAILNIIDTQEQS
;
A
#
# COMPACT_ATOMS: atom_id res chain seq x y z
N MET A 1 5.71 8.40 -22.33
CA MET A 1 4.73 7.40 -21.84
C MET A 1 5.05 6.97 -20.41
N ILE A 2 6.14 6.23 -20.12
CA ILE A 2 6.47 5.80 -18.73
C ILE A 2 6.66 6.99 -17.76
N ILE A 3 7.33 8.07 -18.20
CA ILE A 3 7.61 9.24 -17.35
C ILE A 3 6.32 10.01 -16.97
N GLU A 4 5.31 10.02 -17.84
CA GLU A 4 4.06 10.73 -17.59
C GLU A 4 3.15 9.99 -16.60
N GLU A 5 3.13 8.66 -16.64
CA GLU A 5 2.38 7.84 -15.67
C GLU A 5 2.93 7.99 -14.25
N VAL A 6 4.25 7.89 -14.05
CA VAL A 6 4.86 8.06 -12.71
C VAL A 6 4.61 9.48 -12.16
N ASN A 7 4.55 10.49 -13.03
CA ASN A 7 4.21 11.85 -12.64
C ASN A 7 2.75 11.98 -12.16
N GLN A 8 1.83 11.20 -12.73
CA GLN A 8 0.42 11.18 -12.31
C GLN A 8 0.24 10.47 -10.96
N GLU A 9 0.92 9.35 -10.74
CA GLU A 9 0.87 8.63 -9.46
C GLU A 9 1.41 9.49 -8.31
N LEU A 10 2.56 10.15 -8.52
CA LEU A 10 3.13 11.06 -7.53
C LEU A 10 2.19 12.24 -7.23
N LYS A 11 1.56 12.82 -8.25
CA LYS A 11 0.57 13.89 -8.06
C LYS A 11 -0.65 13.41 -7.29
N ALA A 12 -1.15 12.19 -7.56
CA ALA A 12 -2.25 11.61 -6.81
C ALA A 12 -1.87 11.40 -5.34
N GLU A 13 -0.66 10.91 -5.06
CA GLU A 13 -0.17 10.78 -3.68
C GLU A 13 -0.08 12.13 -2.97
N ILE A 14 0.42 13.16 -3.65
CA ILE A 14 0.49 14.52 -3.09
C ILE A 14 -0.90 15.02 -2.69
N GLU A 15 -1.93 14.79 -3.50
CA GLU A 15 -3.29 15.21 -3.17
C GLU A 15 -3.87 14.43 -1.96
N VAL A 16 -3.57 13.14 -1.84
CA VAL A 16 -3.92 12.35 -0.65
C VAL A 16 -3.21 12.91 0.59
N PHE A 17 -1.90 13.16 0.48
CA PHE A 17 -1.12 13.77 1.57
C PHE A 17 -1.70 15.11 2.00
N LYS A 18 -2.02 16.02 1.06
CA LYS A 18 -2.61 17.33 1.37
C LYS A 18 -3.93 17.17 2.11
N ALA A 19 -4.81 16.28 1.62
CA ALA A 19 -6.10 16.02 2.24
C ALA A 19 -5.96 15.46 3.67
N GLU A 20 -5.05 14.51 3.89
CA GLU A 20 -4.79 13.93 5.21
C GLU A 20 -4.12 14.94 6.16
N ALA A 21 -3.12 15.69 5.68
CA ALA A 21 -2.42 16.70 6.46
C ALA A 21 -3.40 17.79 6.96
N MET A 22 -4.33 18.23 6.09
CA MET A 22 -5.35 19.23 6.41
C MET A 22 -6.36 18.81 7.48
N LYS A 23 -6.47 17.51 7.82
CA LYS A 23 -7.29 17.05 8.95
C LYS A 23 -6.69 17.45 10.30
N THR A 24 -5.39 17.72 10.37
CA THR A 24 -4.73 18.15 11.60
C THR A 24 -5.01 19.62 11.86
N HIS A 25 -5.52 19.95 13.05
CA HIS A 25 -5.87 21.33 13.42
C HIS A 25 -4.73 22.33 13.21
N ILE A 26 -3.50 21.97 13.58
CA ILE A 26 -2.32 22.82 13.41
C ILE A 26 -2.05 23.12 11.93
N VAL A 27 -2.17 22.12 11.06
CA VAL A 27 -1.94 22.26 9.62
C VAL A 27 -3.04 23.11 9.00
N ALA A 28 -4.29 22.92 9.40
CA ALA A 28 -5.41 23.75 8.93
C ALA A 28 -5.23 25.22 9.33
N CYS A 29 -4.83 25.50 10.57
CA CYS A 29 -4.54 26.87 11.03
C CYS A 29 -3.36 27.48 10.28
N TRP A 30 -2.28 26.71 10.08
CA TRP A 30 -1.12 27.13 9.31
C TRP A 30 -1.50 27.45 7.85
N ALA A 31 -2.25 26.57 7.18
CA ALA A 31 -2.72 26.79 5.81
C ALA A 31 -3.59 28.05 5.70
N ASN A 32 -4.50 28.27 6.66
CA ASN A 32 -5.36 29.46 6.70
C ASN A 32 -4.58 30.78 6.91
N SER A 33 -3.34 30.72 7.41
CA SER A 33 -2.49 31.92 7.54
C SER A 33 -1.96 32.43 6.20
N TYR A 34 -2.03 31.63 5.12
CA TYR A 34 -1.62 32.05 3.79
C TYR A 34 -2.82 32.54 2.99
N THR A 35 -2.95 33.86 2.87
CA THR A 35 -4.05 34.50 2.13
C THR A 35 -3.74 34.73 0.65
N ASN A 36 -2.45 34.81 0.30
CA ASN A 36 -1.97 35.23 -1.03
C ASN A 36 -1.13 34.16 -1.75
N SER A 37 -0.97 32.97 -1.18
CA SER A 37 -0.18 31.89 -1.79
C SER A 37 -0.65 30.53 -1.33
N ASP A 38 -0.49 29.50 -2.15
CA ASP A 38 -0.74 28.12 -1.73
C ASP A 38 0.32 27.66 -0.71
N PRO A 39 -0.08 27.25 0.52
CA PRO A 39 0.83 26.71 1.52
C PRO A 39 1.51 25.40 1.08
N PHE A 40 0.87 24.63 0.19
CA PHE A 40 1.39 23.38 -0.36
C PHE A 40 1.88 23.54 -1.80
N ALA A 41 2.31 24.73 -2.21
CA ALA A 41 2.92 24.94 -3.52
C ALA A 41 4.18 24.07 -3.70
N TYR A 42 4.27 23.38 -4.85
CA TYR A 42 5.40 22.51 -5.19
C TYR A 42 5.71 22.55 -6.69
N ALA A 43 6.92 22.12 -7.04
CA ALA A 43 7.33 21.77 -8.39
C ALA A 43 7.87 20.33 -8.39
N VAL A 44 7.72 19.63 -9.52
CA VAL A 44 8.28 18.29 -9.71
C VAL A 44 9.34 18.39 -10.79
N ASN A 45 10.53 17.85 -10.54
CA ASN A 45 11.59 17.80 -11.54
C ASN A 45 11.44 16.59 -12.47
N ASN A 46 12.32 16.46 -13.46
CA ASN A 46 12.29 15.35 -14.42
C ASN A 46 12.63 13.98 -13.79
N GLU A 47 13.11 13.97 -12.55
CA GLU A 47 13.47 12.79 -11.77
C GLU A 47 12.37 12.41 -10.76
N ASN A 48 11.19 13.04 -10.86
CA ASN A 48 10.04 12.86 -9.96
C ASN A 48 10.32 13.22 -8.50
N GLU A 49 11.32 14.08 -8.25
CA GLU A 49 11.54 14.65 -6.94
C GLU A 49 10.64 15.88 -6.73
N ILE A 50 10.09 16.00 -5.53
CA ILE A 50 9.19 17.09 -5.17
C ILE A 50 9.99 18.20 -4.50
N PHE A 51 9.98 19.37 -5.13
CA PHE A 51 10.49 20.60 -4.55
C PHE A 51 9.34 21.42 -3.95
N TRP A 52 9.26 21.47 -2.63
CA TRP A 52 8.26 22.25 -1.91
C TRP A 52 8.71 23.71 -1.78
N MET A 53 7.82 24.63 -2.13
CA MET A 53 8.09 26.07 -2.05
C MET A 53 8.05 26.62 -0.62
N LYS A 54 7.53 25.82 0.33
CA LYS A 54 7.44 26.14 1.76
C LYS A 54 8.12 25.05 2.59
N THR A 55 9.01 25.44 3.50
CA THR A 55 9.74 24.52 4.37
C THR A 55 8.80 23.68 5.24
N GLN A 56 7.69 24.25 5.72
CA GLN A 56 6.71 23.51 6.53
C GLN A 56 6.03 22.40 5.72
N ALA A 57 5.69 22.65 4.44
CA ALA A 57 5.13 21.63 3.56
C ALA A 57 6.15 20.49 3.31
N HIS A 58 7.42 20.84 3.11
CA HIS A 58 8.51 19.88 3.00
C HIS A 58 8.63 18.98 4.24
N GLN A 59 8.61 19.58 5.43
CA GLN A 59 8.71 18.84 6.70
C GLN A 59 7.50 17.92 6.92
N LEU A 60 6.29 18.39 6.61
CA LEU A 60 5.08 17.57 6.67
C LEU A 60 5.15 16.39 5.69
N TRP A 61 5.67 16.62 4.48
CA TRP A 61 5.88 15.57 3.49
C TRP A 61 6.92 14.53 3.95
N GLN A 62 8.05 14.97 4.51
CA GLN A 62 9.05 14.05 5.07
C GLN A 62 8.49 13.21 6.22
N PHE A 63 7.68 13.82 7.08
CA PHE A 63 6.99 13.10 8.16
C PHE A 63 6.03 12.07 7.61
N TRP A 64 5.23 12.42 6.59
CA TRP A 64 4.32 11.50 5.90
C TRP A 64 5.05 10.31 5.27
N GLN A 65 6.13 10.56 4.52
CA GLN A 65 6.94 9.51 3.91
C GLN A 65 7.58 8.60 4.97
N SER A 66 8.09 9.18 6.06
CA SER A 66 8.66 8.42 7.18
C SER A 66 7.59 7.59 7.90
N ALA A 67 6.38 8.13 8.09
CA ALA A 67 5.28 7.40 8.70
C ALA A 67 4.87 6.21 7.83
N LYS A 68 4.80 6.38 6.50
CA LYS A 68 4.53 5.30 5.54
C LYS A 68 5.61 4.22 5.56
N ALA A 69 6.89 4.60 5.63
CA ALA A 69 8.01 3.66 5.67
C ALA A 69 8.08 2.83 6.96
N ASN A 70 7.56 3.36 8.08
CA ASN A 70 7.60 2.71 9.39
C ASN A 70 6.36 1.85 9.72
N VAL A 71 5.44 1.60 8.77
CA VAL A 71 4.18 0.89 9.09
C VAL A 71 4.40 -0.60 9.38
N ILE A 72 5.51 -1.20 8.93
CA ILE A 72 5.78 -2.62 9.12
C ILE A 72 7.21 -2.77 9.66
N PRO A 73 7.40 -3.30 10.88
CA PRO A 73 8.74 -3.55 11.38
C PRO A 73 9.50 -4.51 10.45
N LYS A 74 10.83 -4.36 10.38
CA LYS A 74 11.69 -5.28 9.66
C LYS A 74 11.39 -6.72 10.13
N ASP A 75 11.24 -7.65 9.19
CA ASP A 75 10.85 -9.06 9.38
C ASP A 75 9.36 -9.34 9.65
N PHE A 76 8.48 -8.34 9.47
CA PHE A 76 7.03 -8.52 9.51
C PHE A 76 6.44 -8.33 8.11
N VAL A 77 5.33 -9.04 7.84
CA VAL A 77 4.57 -8.93 6.58
C VAL A 77 3.11 -8.65 6.91
N LEU A 78 2.51 -7.70 6.19
CA LEU A 78 1.08 -7.43 6.33
C LEU A 78 0.27 -8.39 5.47
N VAL A 79 -0.54 -9.23 6.11
CA VAL A 79 -1.37 -10.25 5.46
C VAL A 79 -2.85 -10.06 5.84
N LYS A 80 -3.78 -10.33 4.92
CA LYS A 80 -5.21 -10.27 5.22
C LYS A 80 -5.60 -11.36 6.23
N ILE A 81 -6.39 -10.97 7.24
CA ILE A 81 -6.87 -11.89 8.29
C ILE A 81 -7.65 -13.08 7.68
N LYS A 82 -8.42 -12.85 6.62
CA LYS A 82 -9.21 -13.89 5.95
C LYS A 82 -8.30 -15.00 5.41
N ASP A 83 -7.25 -14.64 4.69
CA ASP A 83 -6.35 -15.59 4.03
C ASP A 83 -5.62 -16.44 5.07
N ILE A 84 -5.16 -15.82 6.17
CA ILE A 84 -4.57 -16.54 7.32
C ILE A 84 -5.58 -17.52 7.94
N ARG A 85 -6.82 -17.09 8.16
CA ARG A 85 -7.86 -17.96 8.74
C ARG A 85 -8.17 -19.14 7.83
N GLU A 86 -8.26 -18.94 6.52
CA GLU A 86 -8.49 -20.02 5.56
C GLU A 86 -7.36 -21.04 5.58
N VAL A 87 -6.09 -20.61 5.64
CA VAL A 87 -4.95 -21.52 5.75
C VAL A 87 -4.97 -22.28 7.08
N ILE A 88 -5.05 -21.58 8.23
CA ILE A 88 -4.98 -22.21 9.55
C ILE A 88 -6.16 -23.17 9.79
N SER A 89 -7.37 -22.79 9.38
CA SER A 89 -8.58 -23.58 9.66
C SER A 89 -8.60 -24.88 8.85
N ASN A 90 -7.97 -24.89 7.68
CA ASN A 90 -7.98 -26.01 6.75
C ASN A 90 -6.65 -26.81 6.76
N ALA A 91 -5.60 -26.30 7.41
CA ALA A 91 -4.28 -26.92 7.47
C ALA A 91 -4.27 -28.32 8.12
N SER A 92 -5.13 -28.57 9.12
CA SER A 92 -5.21 -29.90 9.77
C SER A 92 -5.75 -30.99 8.83
N ASP A 93 -6.67 -30.62 7.94
CA ASP A 93 -7.30 -31.55 7.00
C ASP A 93 -6.46 -31.71 5.73
N ALA A 94 -5.64 -30.69 5.37
CA ALA A 94 -4.77 -30.69 4.20
C ALA A 94 -3.59 -31.68 4.29
N MET A 95 -3.28 -32.20 5.49
CA MET A 95 -2.20 -33.17 5.69
C MET A 95 -2.51 -34.58 5.15
N CYS A 96 -3.69 -34.81 4.57
CA CYS A 96 -4.17 -36.13 4.11
C CYS A 96 -4.11 -36.33 2.58
N ASP A 97 -2.94 -36.12 1.94
CA ASP A 97 -2.71 -36.40 0.49
C ASP A 97 -3.76 -35.80 -0.48
N GLU A 98 -4.47 -34.76 -0.05
CA GLU A 98 -5.48 -34.09 -0.87
C GLU A 98 -4.86 -33.31 -2.03
N LYS A 99 -5.62 -33.16 -3.11
CA LYS A 99 -5.20 -32.47 -4.34
C LYS A 99 -6.25 -31.47 -4.78
N THR A 100 -5.81 -30.43 -5.49
CA THR A 100 -6.69 -29.46 -6.11
C THR A 100 -7.67 -30.13 -7.05
N SER A 101 -8.89 -29.60 -7.09
CA SER A 101 -9.92 -30.10 -7.99
C SER A 101 -9.54 -29.83 -9.44
N THR A 102 -10.03 -30.67 -10.35
CA THR A 102 -9.86 -30.45 -11.79
C THR A 102 -10.49 -29.12 -12.22
N VAL A 103 -11.61 -28.72 -11.61
CA VAL A 103 -12.28 -27.45 -11.87
C VAL A 103 -11.36 -26.27 -11.53
N TYR A 104 -10.67 -26.29 -10.40
CA TYR A 104 -9.74 -25.22 -10.04
C TYR A 104 -8.54 -25.21 -10.98
N ASN A 105 -7.98 -26.36 -11.33
CA ASN A 105 -6.87 -26.45 -12.27
C ASN A 105 -7.21 -25.90 -13.66
N GLU A 106 -8.44 -26.11 -14.13
CA GLU A 106 -8.90 -25.66 -15.45
C GLU A 106 -9.38 -24.20 -15.46
N THR A 107 -10.00 -23.73 -14.37
CA THR A 107 -10.71 -22.44 -14.36
C THR A 107 -10.09 -21.38 -13.44
N GLY A 108 -9.20 -21.79 -12.53
CA GLY A 108 -8.65 -20.94 -11.47
C GLY A 108 -9.68 -20.52 -10.41
N LYS A 109 -10.92 -21.03 -10.45
CA LYS A 109 -11.97 -20.70 -9.49
C LYS A 109 -12.06 -21.77 -8.41
N PRO A 110 -11.81 -21.42 -7.13
CA PRO A 110 -11.90 -22.38 -6.05
C PRO A 110 -13.31 -22.98 -5.97
N SER A 111 -13.40 -24.31 -5.91
CA SER A 111 -14.67 -25.04 -5.87
C SER A 111 -14.75 -26.02 -4.72
N THR A 112 -13.59 -26.50 -4.25
CA THR A 112 -13.46 -27.32 -3.04
C THR A 112 -12.76 -26.54 -1.94
N TRP A 113 -12.89 -27.00 -0.70
CA TRP A 113 -12.20 -26.41 0.44
C TRP A 113 -10.67 -26.40 0.24
N PHE A 114 -10.10 -27.44 -0.39
CA PHE A 114 -8.67 -27.53 -0.68
C PHE A 114 -8.21 -26.52 -1.75
N ASP A 115 -9.06 -26.21 -2.74
CA ASP A 115 -8.79 -25.14 -3.70
C ASP A 115 -8.75 -23.77 -2.99
N HIS A 116 -9.64 -23.55 -2.02
CA HIS A 116 -9.67 -22.33 -1.21
C HIS A 116 -8.40 -22.21 -0.34
N TYR A 117 -7.97 -23.30 0.29
CA TYR A 117 -6.69 -23.36 1.01
C TYR A 117 -5.51 -23.00 0.09
N THR A 118 -5.40 -23.65 -1.07
CA THR A 118 -4.28 -23.47 -2.01
C THR A 118 -4.22 -22.04 -2.56
N ALA A 119 -5.39 -21.45 -2.85
CA ALA A 119 -5.50 -20.07 -3.30
C ALA A 119 -5.07 -19.08 -2.21
N ALA A 120 -5.48 -19.30 -0.95
CA ALA A 120 -5.09 -18.47 0.18
C ALA A 120 -3.59 -18.58 0.47
N GLU A 121 -3.03 -19.79 0.48
CA GLU A 121 -1.59 -20.04 0.65
C GLU A 121 -0.76 -19.30 -0.42
N SER A 122 -1.14 -19.45 -1.68
CA SER A 122 -0.48 -18.77 -2.80
C SER A 122 -0.57 -17.25 -2.69
N ALA A 123 -1.69 -16.71 -2.21
CA ALA A 123 -1.86 -15.28 -1.98
C ALA A 123 -0.92 -14.76 -0.88
N ILE A 124 -0.77 -15.51 0.23
CA ILE A 124 0.13 -15.14 1.33
C ILE A 124 1.59 -15.18 0.86
N LEU A 125 2.01 -16.23 0.14
CA LEU A 125 3.37 -16.36 -0.36
C LEU A 125 3.73 -15.20 -1.31
N ASN A 126 2.85 -14.87 -2.26
CA ASN A 126 3.07 -13.74 -3.16
C ASN A 126 3.19 -12.40 -2.39
N ILE A 127 2.42 -12.21 -1.32
CA ILE A 127 2.50 -11.01 -0.48
C ILE A 127 3.85 -10.93 0.23
N ILE A 128 4.34 -12.06 0.76
CA ILE A 128 5.66 -12.17 1.40
C ILE A 128 6.75 -11.83 0.38
N ASP A 129 6.76 -12.49 -0.78
CA ASP A 129 7.77 -12.28 -1.83
C ASP A 129 7.79 -10.82 -2.31
N THR A 130 6.62 -10.19 -2.46
CA THR A 130 6.51 -8.78 -2.89
C THR A 130 7.03 -7.81 -1.82
N GLN A 131 6.76 -8.10 -0.54
CA GLN A 131 7.19 -7.25 0.57
C GLN A 131 8.68 -7.44 0.92
N GLU A 132 9.26 -8.62 0.67
CA GLU A 132 10.71 -8.86 0.82
C GLU A 132 11.56 -8.24 -0.31
N GLN A 133 10.97 -8.04 -1.50
CA GLN A 133 11.64 -7.41 -2.65
C GLN A 133 11.56 -5.87 -2.68
N SER A 134 10.73 -5.26 -1.81
CA SER A 134 10.58 -3.80 -1.68
C SER A 134 11.60 -3.19 -0.71
#